data_AF-A0A3A8TN20-F1
#
_entry.id   AF-A0A3A8TN20-F1
#
_cell.length_a   1.000
_cell.length_b   1.000
_cell.length_c   1.000
_cell.angle_alpha   90.00
_cell.angle_beta   90.00
_cell.angle_gamma   90.00
#
_symmetry.space_group_name_H-M   'P 1'
#
loop_
_entity.id
_entity.type
_entity.pdbx_description
1 polymer ?
#
loop_
_entity_poly.entity_id
_entity_poly.type
_entity_poly.pdbx_seq_one_letter_code
_entity_poly.pdbx_strand_id
1 'polypeptide(L)' 'MPKKNKNLCVDDLRHAEYYGMQAIYDELYQKSLNGDSFPNLMSIILSRENILLAYRNIKANKGSY' A
#
# COMPACT_ATOMS: atom_id res chain seq x y z
N MET A 1 -22.39 4.18 24.36
CA MET A 1 -21.32 5.08 23.88
C MET A 1 -20.34 4.25 23.07
N PRO A 2 -20.14 4.47 21.76
CA PRO A 2 -19.06 3.76 21.09
C PRO A 2 -17.74 4.34 21.59
N LYS A 3 -16.84 3.43 22.01
CA LYS A 3 -15.53 3.77 22.55
C LYS A 3 -14.70 4.46 21.46
N LYS A 4 -14.04 5.57 21.81
CA LYS A 4 -13.07 6.26 20.93
C LYS A 4 -12.08 5.23 20.38
N ASN A 5 -12.10 5.02 19.06
CA ASN A 5 -11.15 4.14 18.40
C ASN A 5 -9.73 4.72 18.56
N LYS A 6 -8.83 3.85 19.04
CA LYS A 6 -7.43 4.14 19.32
C LYS A 6 -6.77 4.80 18.11
N ASN A 7 -5.85 5.73 18.34
CA ASN A 7 -5.07 6.43 17.31
C ASN A 7 -4.46 5.42 16.32
N LEU A 8 -5.08 5.29 15.15
CA LEU A 8 -4.74 4.37 14.06
C LEU A 8 -3.62 4.97 13.20
N CYS A 9 -2.48 5.36 13.79
CA CYS A 9 -1.26 5.42 12.98
C CYS A 9 -0.86 3.96 12.73
N VAL A 10 -1.53 3.36 11.75
CA VAL A 10 -1.39 1.95 11.39
C VAL A 10 0.03 1.80 10.88
N ASP A 11 0.88 1.02 11.56
CA ASP A 11 2.27 0.79 11.14
C ASP A 11 2.36 0.33 9.67
N ASP A 12 1.30 -0.31 9.17
CA ASP A 12 1.12 -0.74 7.78
C ASP A 12 1.22 0.41 6.76
N LEU A 13 0.71 1.60 7.09
CA LEU A 13 0.79 2.78 6.22
C LEU A 13 2.20 3.36 6.19
N ARG A 14 2.96 3.18 7.27
CA ARG A 14 4.28 3.80 7.44
C ARG A 14 5.30 3.30 6.42
N HIS A 15 5.17 2.04 5.98
CA HIS A 15 6.03 1.51 4.92
C HIS A 15 5.69 2.13 3.56
N ALA A 16 4.40 2.25 3.23
CA ALA A 16 3.96 2.85 1.98
C ALA A 16 4.35 4.34 1.91
N GLU A 17 4.23 5.07 3.01
CA GLU A 17 4.70 6.45 3.14
C GLU A 17 6.22 6.55 2.95
N TYR A 18 6.99 5.66 3.60
CA TYR A 18 8.46 5.66 3.51
C TYR A 18 8.96 5.47 2.07
N TYR A 19 8.29 4.61 1.28
CA TYR A 19 8.64 4.39 -0.13
C TYR A 19 7.88 5.30 -1.10
N GLY A 20 7.08 6.27 -0.60
CA GLY A 20 6.33 7.20 -1.45
C GLY A 20 5.21 6.55 -2.28
N MET A 21 4.76 5.36 -1.91
CA MET A 21 3.74 4.60 -2.64
C MET A 21 2.31 4.95 -2.23
N GLN A 22 2.12 5.63 -1.10
CA GLN A 22 0.80 5.95 -0.53
C GLN A 22 -0.11 6.67 -1.54
N ALA A 23 0.36 7.78 -2.12
CA ALA A 23 -0.43 8.56 -3.08
C ALA A 23 -0.77 7.76 -4.35
N ILE A 24 0.15 6.90 -4.81
CA ILE A 24 -0.07 6.05 -5.98
C ILE A 24 -1.18 5.04 -5.70
N TYR A 25 -1.16 4.40 -4.52
CA TYR A 25 -2.19 3.45 -4.13
C TYR A 25 -3.54 4.13 -3.91
N ASP A 26 -3.57 5.31 -3.30
CA ASP A 26 -4.80 6.09 -3.11
C ASP A 26 -5.42 6.48 -4.45
N GLU A 27 -4.61 6.90 -5.43
CA GLU A 27 -5.08 7.21 -6.79
C GLU A 27 -5.61 5.96 -7.50
N LEU A 28 -4.90 4.84 -7.44
CA LEU A 28 -5.34 3.57 -8.01
C LEU A 28 -6.67 3.12 -7.40
N TYR A 29 -6.83 3.27 -6.09
CA TYR A 29 -8.06 2.94 -5.39
C TYR A 29 -9.23 3.82 -5.85
N GLN A 30 -9.05 5.13 -5.91
CA GLN A 30 -10.10 6.05 -6.40
C GLN A 30 -10.51 5.73 -7.84
N LYS A 31 -9.53 5.52 -8.74
CA LYS A 31 -9.78 5.13 -10.12
C LYS A 31 -10.52 3.79 -10.24
N SER A 32 -10.19 2.83 -9.36
CA SER A 32 -10.87 1.54 -9.31
C SER A 32 -12.34 1.69 -8.90
N LEU A 33 -12.64 2.60 -7.97
CA LEU A 33 -14.04 2.89 -7.58
C LEU A 33 -14.83 3.52 -8.73
N ASN A 34 -14.17 4.28 -9.59
CA ASN A 34 -14.77 4.89 -10.78
C ASN A 34 -14.93 3.91 -11.96
N GLY A 35 -14.39 2.69 -11.86
CA GLY A 35 -14.44 1.69 -12.94
C GLY A 35 -13.43 1.95 -14.07
N ASP A 36 -12.37 2.71 -13.80
CA ASP A 36 -11.34 3.01 -14.79
C ASP A 36 -10.50 1.77 -15.15
N SER A 37 -9.95 1.76 -16.37
CA SER A 37 -8.97 0.75 -16.80
C SER A 37 -7.53 1.20 -16.54
N PHE A 38 -6.67 0.24 -16.18
CA PHE A 38 -5.27 0.48 -15.83
C PHE A 38 -4.31 -0.13 -16.86
N PRO A 39 -4.12 0.51 -18.04
CA PRO A 39 -3.30 -0.08 -19.11
C PRO A 39 -1.80 -0.17 -18.78
N ASN A 40 -1.32 0.61 -17.80
CA ASN A 40 0.11 0.71 -17.49
C ASN A 40 0.48 0.32 -16.06
N LEU A 41 -0.25 -0.63 -15.47
CA LEU A 41 0.03 -1.09 -14.11
C LEU A 41 1.43 -1.73 -13.99
N MET A 42 1.94 -2.33 -15.07
CA MET A 42 3.25 -2.99 -15.07
C MET A 42 4.40 -2.03 -14.72
N SER A 43 4.32 -0.77 -15.17
CA SER A 43 5.32 0.25 -14.81
C SER A 43 5.34 0.55 -13.31
N ILE A 44 4.17 0.55 -12.66
CA ILE A 44 4.02 0.75 -11.22
C ILE A 44 4.47 -0.50 -10.47
N ILE A 45 4.10 -1.70 -10.95
CA ILE A 45 4.48 -2.98 -10.34
C ILE A 45 6.01 -3.14 -10.31
N LEU A 46 6.67 -2.81 -11.42
CA LEU A 46 8.12 -2.93 -11.58
C LEU A 46 8.89 -1.72 -11.06
N SER A 47 8.22 -0.71 -10.48
CA SER A 47 8.94 0.44 -9.91
C SER A 47 9.83 -0.02 -8.76
N ARG A 48 10.97 0.65 -8.60
CA ARG A 48 11.95 0.32 -7.56
C ARG A 48 11.33 0.44 -6.17
N GLU A 49 10.50 1.46 -5.98
CA GLU A 49 9.79 1.78 -4.76
C GLU A 49 8.82 0.66 -4.38
N ASN A 50 8.02 0.18 -5.35
CA ASN A 50 7.07 -0.89 -5.15
C ASN A 50 7.76 -2.24 -4.86
N ILE A 51 8.88 -2.54 -5.54
CA ILE A 51 9.68 -3.75 -5.29
C ILE A 51 10.29 -3.73 -3.88
N LEU A 52 10.85 -2.59 -3.45
CA LEU A 52 11.44 -2.45 -2.11
C LEU A 52 10.39 -2.54 -1.01
N LEU A 53 9.21 -1.93 -1.22
CA LEU A 53 8.08 -2.04 -0.32
C LEU A 53 7.59 -3.49 -0.20
N ALA A 54 7.44 -4.19 -1.32
CA ALA A 54 7.06 -5.60 -1.33
C ALA A 54 8.07 -6.46 -0.56
N TYR A 55 9.38 -6.27 -0.81
CA TYR A 55 10.43 -6.98 -0.07
C TYR A 55 10.38 -6.69 1.43
N ARG A 56 10.20 -5.42 1.82
CA ARG A 56 10.06 -5.02 3.22
C ARG A 56 8.91 -5.74 3.91
N ASN A 57 7.75 -5.82 3.25
CA ASN A 57 6.56 -6.47 3.78
C ASN A 57 6.73 -7.99 3.86
N ILE A 58 7.28 -8.62 2.82
CA ILE A 58 7.50 -10.07 2.79
C ILE A 58 8.56 -10.51 3.82
N LYS A 59 9.66 -9.75 3.97
CA LYS A 59 10.72 -10.06 4.93
C LYS A 59 10.23 -10.12 6.38
N ALA A 60 9.23 -9.31 6.72
CA ALA A 60 8.64 -9.29 8.06
C ALA A 60 7.69 -10.49 8.31
N ASN A 61 7.20 -11.15 7.26
CA ASN A 61 6.34 -12.31 7.40
C ASN A 61 7.16 -13.51 7.88
N LYS A 62 6.94 -13.95 9.12
CA LYS A 62 7.58 -15.14 9.71
C LYS A 62 7.06 -16.47 9.15
N GLY A 63 6.18 -16.43 8.14
CA GLY A 63 5.41 -17.58 7.66
C GLY A 63 4.20 -17.88 8.54
N SER A 64 3.30 -18.72 8.04
CA SER A 64 2.27 -19.36 8.87
C SER A 64 2.92 -20.57 9.56
N TYR A 65 2.69 -20.71 10.86
CA TYR A 65 2.90 -21.99 11.56
C TYR A 65 1.94 -23.05 11.05
#